data_AF-A0AA38LMQ3-F1
#
_entry.id   AF-A0AA38LMQ3-F1
#
_cell.length_a   1.000
_cell.length_b   1.000
_cell.length_c   1.000
_cell.angle_alpha   90.00
_cell.angle_beta   90.00
_cell.angle_gamma   90.00
#
_symmetry.space_group_name_H-M   'P 1'
#
loop_
_entity.id
_entity.type
_entity.pdbx_description
1 polymer ?
#
loop_
_entity_poly.entity_id
_entity_poly.type
_entity_poly.pdbx_seq_one_letter_code
_entity_poly.pdbx_strand_id
1 'polypeptide(L)' 'NVEPMIPITEEETHHAVCALGEDEAYGLDGFEAGIFQMFLHIVGKDVWEAVGEIRMQEQIC' A
#
# COMPACT_ATOMS: atom_id res chain seq x y z
N ASN A 1 -21.49 10.71 14.00
CA ASN A 1 -20.26 11.43 13.63
C ASN A 1 -19.34 10.46 12.91
N VAL A 2 -19.40 10.46 11.58
CA VAL A 2 -18.40 9.76 10.77
C VAL A 2 -17.30 10.79 10.55
N GLU A 3 -16.09 10.51 11.03
CA GLU A 3 -14.95 11.39 10.77
C GLU A 3 -14.71 11.45 9.25
N PRO A 4 -14.43 12.62 8.67
CA PRO A 4 -14.20 12.74 7.24
C PRO A 4 -12.95 11.91 6.87
N MET A 5 -13.14 10.98 5.93
CA MET A 5 -12.08 10.15 5.39
C MET A 5 -11.04 11.03 4.69
N ILE A 6 -9.82 11.04 5.23
CA ILE A 6 -8.66 11.63 4.57
C ILE A 6 -8.25 10.62 3.50
N PRO A 7 -8.31 10.98 2.20
CA PRO A 7 -7.76 10.12 1.16
C PRO A 7 -6.29 9.90 1.49
N ILE A 8 -5.84 8.64 1.51
CA ILE A 8 -4.40 8.40 1.48
C ILE A 8 -3.89 9.06 0.18
N THR A 9 -2.64 9.47 0.13
CA THR A 9 -2.03 10.04 -1.06
C THR A 9 -0.97 9.10 -1.61
N GLU A 10 -0.67 9.25 -2.90
CA GLU A 10 0.45 8.55 -3.52
C GLU A 10 1.76 8.78 -2.74
N GLU A 11 1.96 9.99 -2.21
CA GLU A 11 3.10 10.35 -1.38
C GLU A 11 3.13 9.59 -0.05
N GLU A 12 1.99 9.47 0.64
CA GLU A 12 1.90 8.69 1.89
C GLU A 12 2.14 7.20 1.64
N THR A 13 1.60 6.64 0.54
CA THR A 13 1.87 5.26 0.13
C THR A 13 3.34 5.05 -0.20
N HIS A 14 3.95 5.98 -0.95
CA HIS A 14 5.37 5.91 -1.27
C HIS A 14 6.25 5.96 -0.02
N HIS A 15 5.97 6.91 0.90
CA HIS A 15 6.68 6.98 2.17
C HIS A 15 6.51 5.71 3.01
N ALA A 16 5.30 5.14 3.07
CA ALA A 16 5.06 3.91 3.82
C ALA A 16 5.84 2.72 3.25
N VAL A 17 5.90 2.56 1.92
CA VAL A 17 6.67 1.48 1.27
C VAL A 17 8.17 1.65 1.46
N CYS A 18 8.69 2.87 1.33
CA CYS A 18 10.11 3.16 1.59
C CYS A 18 10.49 3.05 3.07
N ALA A 19 9.52 3.12 3.99
CA ALA A 19 9.74 2.94 5.43
C ALA A 19 9.76 1.46 5.85
N LEU A 20 9.44 0.52 4.95
CA LEU A 20 9.55 -0.91 5.24
C LEU A 20 11.02 -1.28 5.49
N GLY A 21 11.26 -2.02 6.58
CA GLY A 21 12.60 -2.47 6.92
C GLY A 21 13.12 -3.50 5.91
N GLU A 22 14.41 -3.43 5.59
CA GLU A 22 15.07 -4.38 4.70
C GLU A 22 15.15 -5.80 5.30
N ASP A 23 15.07 -5.93 6.63
CA ASP A 23 15.12 -7.21 7.37
C ASP A 23 13.73 -7.85 7.60
N GLU A 24 12.70 -7.47 6.84
CA GLU A 24 11.39 -8.10 6.96
C GLU A 24 11.37 -9.49 6.30
N ALA A 25 10.87 -10.49 7.03
CA ALA A 25 10.72 -11.84 6.52
C ALA A 25 9.83 -11.88 5.28
N TYR A 26 10.09 -12.84 4.38
CA TYR A 26 9.29 -13.06 3.18
C TYR A 26 7.78 -13.11 3.49
N GLY A 27 6.99 -12.43 2.67
CA GLY A 27 5.55 -12.55 2.67
C GLY A 27 5.09 -13.98 2.37
N LEU A 28 3.79 -14.25 2.54
CA LEU A 28 3.19 -15.55 2.23
C LEU A 28 3.33 -15.94 0.74
N ASP A 29 3.55 -14.96 -0.11
CA ASP A 29 3.84 -15.09 -1.54
C ASP A 29 5.32 -15.36 -1.84
N GLY A 30 6.19 -15.37 -0.83
CA GLY A 30 7.63 -15.59 -0.95
C GLY A 30 8.40 -14.36 -1.42
N PHE A 31 7.79 -13.18 -1.46
CA PHE A 31 8.48 -11.94 -1.81
C PHE A 31 8.93 -11.16 -0.58
N GLU A 32 10.11 -10.55 -0.67
CA GLU A 32 10.68 -9.68 0.36
C GLU A 32 10.23 -8.24 0.14
N ALA A 33 10.12 -7.45 1.21
CA ALA A 33 9.72 -6.05 1.14
C ALA A 33 10.61 -5.24 0.16
N GLY A 34 11.90 -5.55 0.09
CA GLY A 34 12.84 -4.91 -0.84
C GLY A 34 12.52 -5.12 -2.33
N ILE A 35 11.90 -6.25 -2.69
CA ILE A 35 11.42 -6.48 -4.07
C ILE A 35 10.30 -5.50 -4.39
N PHE A 36 9.39 -5.30 -3.43
CA PHE A 36 8.28 -4.36 -3.61
C PHE A 36 8.76 -2.92 -3.74
N GLN A 37 9.77 -2.52 -2.96
CA GLN A 37 10.42 -1.21 -3.10
C GLN A 37 11.06 -1.04 -4.48
N MET A 38 11.78 -2.05 -4.97
CA MET A 38 12.45 -2.01 -6.27
C MET A 38 11.46 -1.84 -7.44
N PHE A 39 10.31 -2.50 -7.36
CA PHE A 39 9.29 -2.46 -8.42
C PHE A 39 8.16 -1.46 -8.16
N LEU A 40 8.24 -0.63 -7.10
CA LEU A 40 7.19 0.33 -6.75
C LEU A 40 6.83 1.28 -7.91
N HIS A 41 7.82 1.69 -8.70
CA HIS A 41 7.59 2.53 -9.89
C HIS A 41 6.79 1.83 -11.01
N ILE A 42 6.69 0.50 -10.99
CA ILE A 42 5.95 -0.31 -11.95
C ILE A 42 4.56 -0.67 -11.40
N VAL A 43 4.48 -1.12 -10.14
CA VAL A 43 3.24 -1.65 -9.56
C VAL A 43 2.51 -0.66 -8.64
N GLY A 44 3.15 0.45 -8.28
CA GLY A 44 2.68 1.37 -7.23
C GLY A 44 1.33 2.00 -7.54
N LYS A 45 1.05 2.32 -8.81
CA LYS A 45 -0.25 2.85 -9.23
C LYS A 45 -1.38 1.83 -9.02
N ASP A 46 -1.17 0.59 -9.42
CA ASP A 46 -2.18 -0.46 -9.31
C ASP A 46 -2.46 -0.80 -7.84
N VAL A 47 -1.41 -0.79 -7.01
CA VAL A 47 -1.52 -0.99 -5.56
C VAL A 47 -2.26 0.17 -4.91
N TRP A 48 -1.94 1.40 -5.31
CA TRP A 48 -2.62 2.62 -4.85
C TRP A 48 -4.12 2.56 -5.14
N GLU A 49 -4.49 2.26 -6.39
CA GLU A 49 -5.88 2.14 -6.82
C GLU A 49 -6.60 1.01 -6.08
N ALA A 50 -5.97 -0.16 -5.94
CA ALA A 50 -6.55 -1.30 -5.22
C ALA A 50 -6.79 -1.02 -3.72
N VAL A 51 -5.84 -0.38 -3.04
CA VAL A 51 -6.00 0.01 -1.62
C VAL A 51 -7.11 1.04 -1.47
N GLY A 52 -7.22 1.99 -2.41
CA GLY A 52 -8.34 2.93 -2.46
C GLY A 52 -9.70 2.23 -2.63
N GLU A 53 -9.79 1.23 -3.52
CA GLU A 53 -11.03 0.49 -3.80
C GLU A 53 -11.45 -0.44 -2.64
N ILE A 54 -10.52 -1.18 -2.03
CA ILE A 54 -10.80 -2.05 -0.87
C ILE A 54 -11.45 -1.25 0.26
N ARG A 55 -10.96 -0.03 0.52
CA ARG A 55 -11.47 0.88 1.56
C ARG A 55 -12.87 1.45 1.25
N MET A 56 -13.28 1.46 -0.02
CA MET A 56 -14.67 1.79 -0.40
C MET A 56 -15.61 0.60 -0.18
N GLN A 57 -15.14 -0.64 -0.37
CA GLN A 57 -15.96 -1.84 -0.19
C GLN A 57 -16.24 -2.15 1.28
N GLU A 58 -15.30 -1.87 2.20
CA GLU A 58 -15.50 -1.98 3.66
C GLU A 58 -16.59 -1.01 4.21
N GLN A 59 -17.00 0.00 3.44
CA GLN A 59 -18.10 0.91 3.81
C GLN A 59 -19.49 0.43 3.36
N ILE A 60 -19.55 -0.54 2.43
CA ILE A 60 -20.81 -1.05 1.86
C ILE A 60 -21.28 -2.33 2.57
N CYS A 61 -20.40 -3.00 3.32
CA CYS A 61 -20.70 -4.24 4.06
C CYS A 61 -21.16 -3.99 5.50
#